data_AF-X1D897-F1
#
_entry.id   AF-X1D897-F1
#
_cell.length_a   1.000
_cell.length_b   1.000
_cell.length_c   1.000
_cell.angle_alpha   90.00
_cell.angle_beta   90.00
_cell.angle_gamma   90.00
#
_symmetry.space_group_name_H-M   'P 1'
#
loop_
_entity.id
_entity.type
_entity.pdbx_description
1 polymer ?
#
loop_
_entity_poly.entity_id
_entity_poly.type
_entity_poly.pdbx_seq_one_letter_code
_entity_poly.pdbx_strand_id
1 'polypeptide(L)'
;MAAKDWIAAYKLGYRDYLFSIQILLVAFGALVTVPILTGLDPAVALFTAGVATLIFHFLTKRQIPVFLASSFAYTAPIMVATQTWGIPATLGGLVAAGVVYMAIGGIIYWKGRNIIQTLFPPIVVGPIIMVIGLMLVPVAVSMALGKSNPVHLIPQKVGLLIAVISLATTILTFLL
;
A
#
# COMPACT_ATOMS: atom_id res chain seq x y z
N MET A 1 -22.43 5.69 20.92
CA MET A 1 -21.26 6.56 21.13
C MET A 1 -20.65 6.83 19.77
N ALA A 2 -20.71 8.07 19.28
CA ALA A 2 -20.60 8.36 17.85
C ALA A 2 -19.14 8.37 17.39
N ALA A 3 -18.88 7.79 16.21
CA ALA A 3 -17.58 7.82 15.55
C ALA A 3 -17.03 9.24 15.26
N LYS A 4 -17.75 10.29 15.65
CA LYS A 4 -17.35 11.69 15.51
C LYS A 4 -16.48 12.15 16.69
N ASP A 5 -16.60 11.52 17.86
CA ASP A 5 -16.03 12.01 19.12
C ASP A 5 -14.55 11.59 19.31
N TRP A 6 -14.12 10.44 18.75
CA TRP A 6 -12.73 9.95 18.89
C TRP A 6 -11.74 10.67 17.96
N ILE A 7 -12.20 11.20 16.82
CA ILE A 7 -11.35 11.89 15.85
C ILE A 7 -11.10 13.34 16.27
N ALA A 8 -12.14 14.02 16.78
CA ALA A 8 -12.06 15.45 17.12
C ALA A 8 -11.21 15.73 18.38
N ALA A 9 -10.94 14.71 19.19
CA ALA A 9 -10.18 14.80 20.44
C ALA A 9 -8.75 14.25 20.35
N TYR A 10 -8.24 13.95 19.15
CA TYR A 10 -6.92 13.36 19.00
C TYR A 10 -5.82 14.40 19.27
N LYS A 11 -5.15 14.28 20.41
CA LYS A 11 -3.96 15.05 20.78
C LYS A 11 -2.73 14.23 20.44
N LEU A 12 -1.88 14.75 19.55
CA LEU A 12 -0.59 14.15 19.20
C LEU A 12 0.29 14.01 20.45
N GLY A 13 0.48 12.78 20.91
CA GLY A 13 1.39 12.42 21.99
C GLY A 13 2.67 11.75 21.49
N TYR A 14 3.66 11.59 22.37
CA TYR A 14 4.93 10.92 22.06
C TYR A 14 4.75 9.50 21.50
N ARG A 15 3.77 8.77 22.02
CA ARG A 15 3.43 7.40 21.57
C ARG A 15 2.95 7.36 20.12
N ASP A 16 2.27 8.40 19.65
CA ASP A 16 1.72 8.46 18.30
C ASP A 16 2.81 8.63 17.23
N TYR A 17 3.90 9.32 17.57
CA TYR A 17 5.08 9.38 16.70
C TYR A 17 5.73 8.01 16.54
N LEU A 18 5.81 7.21 17.61
CA LEU A 18 6.33 5.84 17.54
C LEU A 18 5.45 4.95 16.67
N PHE A 19 4.13 5.01 16.82
CA PHE A 19 3.19 4.28 15.96
C PHE A 19 3.26 4.72 14.50
N SER A 20 3.46 6.02 14.25
CA SER A 20 3.61 6.57 12.90
C SER A 20 4.89 6.05 12.22
N ILE A 21 5.99 5.95 12.96
CA ILE A 21 7.23 5.34 12.46
C ILE A 21 7.00 3.85 12.20
N GLN A 22 6.30 3.15 13.08
CA GLN A 22 6.00 1.73 12.90
C GLN A 22 5.19 1.48 11.63
N ILE A 23 4.11 2.23 11.38
CA ILE A 23 3.30 2.05 10.16
C ILE A 23 4.10 2.42 8.91
N LEU A 24 4.98 3.43 8.99
CA LEU A 24 5.87 3.78 7.89
C LEU A 24 6.83 2.62 7.57
N LEU A 25 7.45 2.01 8.58
CA LEU A 25 8.35 0.87 8.40
C LEU A 25 7.62 -0.38 7.86
N VAL A 26 6.39 -0.62 8.33
CA VAL A 26 5.54 -1.71 7.83
C VAL A 26 5.17 -1.48 6.36
N ALA A 27 4.75 -0.27 6.00
CA ALA A 27 4.34 0.06 4.63
C ALA A 27 5.54 0.18 3.68
N PHE A 28 6.73 0.51 4.17
CA PHE A 28 7.94 0.73 3.38
C PHE A 28 8.27 -0.44 2.46
N GLY A 29 8.20 -1.67 2.99
CA GLY A 29 8.48 -2.88 2.23
C GLY A 29 7.59 -2.98 0.98
N ALA A 30 6.28 -2.82 1.14
CA ALA A 30 5.34 -2.83 0.03
C ALA A 30 5.54 -1.64 -0.93
N LEU A 31 5.72 -0.45 -0.36
CA LEU A 31 5.80 0.80 -1.09
C LEU A 31 6.99 0.86 -2.05
N VAL A 32 8.16 0.35 -1.61
CA VAL A 32 9.39 0.34 -2.40
C VAL A 32 9.48 -0.86 -3.34
N THR A 33 8.82 -1.97 -3.03
CA THR A 33 8.88 -3.19 -3.86
C THR A 33 8.26 -2.98 -5.23
N VAL A 34 7.07 -2.39 -5.33
CA VAL A 34 6.39 -2.15 -6.61
C VAL A 34 7.23 -1.31 -7.60
N PRO A 35 7.76 -0.13 -7.23
CA PRO A 35 8.58 0.67 -8.14
C PRO A 35 9.84 -0.08 -8.57
N ILE A 36 10.51 -0.82 -7.67
CA ILE A 36 11.66 -1.66 -8.05
C ILE A 36 11.27 -2.70 -9.10
N LEU A 37 10.17 -3.43 -8.89
CA LEU A 37 9.71 -4.48 -9.81
C LEU A 37 9.25 -3.93 -11.18
N THR A 38 8.87 -2.66 -11.23
CA THR A 38 8.33 -2.00 -12.42
C THR A 38 9.35 -1.10 -13.12
N GLY A 39 10.56 -0.95 -12.58
CA GLY A 39 11.59 -0.05 -13.12
C GLY A 39 11.32 1.43 -12.87
N LEU A 40 10.44 1.77 -11.92
CA LEU A 40 10.20 3.14 -11.47
C LEU A 40 11.13 3.51 -10.31
N ASP A 41 11.37 4.80 -10.11
CA ASP A 41 12.21 5.31 -9.03
C ASP A 41 11.51 5.17 -7.66
N PRO A 42 12.08 4.41 -6.70
CA PRO A 42 11.46 4.22 -5.39
C PRO A 42 11.47 5.47 -4.50
N ALA A 43 12.43 6.38 -4.67
CA ALA A 43 12.48 7.63 -3.93
C ALA A 43 11.35 8.56 -4.37
N VAL A 44 11.06 8.61 -5.68
CA VAL A 44 9.90 9.35 -6.20
C VAL A 44 8.60 8.73 -5.70
N ALA A 45 8.50 7.40 -5.68
CA ALA A 45 7.32 6.72 -5.13
C ALA A 45 7.12 7.02 -3.62
N LEU A 46 8.20 7.01 -2.82
CA LEU A 46 8.14 7.32 -1.39
C LEU A 46 7.75 8.78 -1.13
N PHE A 47 8.34 9.71 -1.88
CA PHE A 47 8.01 11.13 -1.79
C PHE A 47 6.55 11.39 -2.16
N THR A 48 6.09 10.87 -3.31
CA THR A 48 4.73 11.10 -3.79
C THR A 48 3.68 10.43 -2.91
N ALA A 49 3.95 9.24 -2.37
CA ALA A 49 3.09 8.58 -1.38
C ALA A 49 2.94 9.40 -0.09
N GLY A 50 4.03 9.97 0.42
CA GLY A 50 4.00 10.84 1.60
C GLY A 50 3.18 12.11 1.35
N VAL A 51 3.44 12.80 0.23
CA VAL A 51 2.69 14.00 -0.18
C VAL A 51 1.20 13.68 -0.39
N ALA A 52 0.89 12.59 -1.09
CA ALA A 52 -0.48 12.17 -1.32
C ALA A 52 -1.21 11.86 -0.01
N THR A 53 -0.54 11.21 0.95
CA THR A 53 -1.12 10.93 2.27
C THR A 53 -1.46 12.22 3.02
N LEU A 54 -0.57 13.21 2.99
CA LEU A 54 -0.82 14.51 3.62
C LEU A 54 -2.00 15.25 2.96
N ILE A 55 -2.07 15.25 1.62
CA ILE A 55 -3.19 15.81 0.87
C ILE A 55 -4.49 15.09 1.24
N PHE A 56 -4.46 13.76 1.32
CA PHE A 56 -5.61 12.94 1.69
C PHE A 56 -6.13 13.29 3.09
N HIS A 57 -5.24 13.40 4.09
CA HIS A 57 -5.63 13.80 5.44
C HIS A 57 -6.15 15.22 5.51
N PHE A 58 -5.60 16.13 4.69
CA PHE A 58 -6.11 17.50 4.59
C PHE A 58 -7.54 17.53 4.05
N LEU A 59 -7.80 16.85 2.93
CA LEU A 59 -9.12 16.79 2.29
C LEU A 59 -10.16 16.07 3.16
N THR A 60 -9.75 15.01 3.87
CA THR A 60 -10.63 14.23 4.76
C THR A 60 -10.76 14.82 6.17
N LYS A 61 -10.20 16.01 6.42
CA LYS A 61 -10.21 16.68 7.74
C LYS A 61 -9.68 15.76 8.86
N ARG A 62 -8.68 14.94 8.55
CA ARG A 62 -8.03 13.97 9.47
C ARG A 62 -8.99 12.93 10.06
N GLN A 63 -10.11 12.66 9.38
CA GLN A 63 -11.11 11.69 9.86
C GLN A 63 -10.76 10.23 9.56
N ILE A 64 -9.90 10.00 8.58
CA ILE A 64 -9.58 8.66 8.07
C ILE A 64 -8.08 8.44 8.24
N PRO A 65 -7.64 7.60 9.22
CA PRO A 65 -6.23 7.34 9.48
C PRO A 65 -5.67 6.30 8.49
N VAL A 66 -5.43 6.73 7.25
CA VAL A 66 -4.89 5.88 6.17
C VAL A 66 -3.55 6.42 5.68
N PHE A 67 -2.62 5.51 5.38
CA PHE A 67 -1.38 5.79 4.66
C PHE A 67 -1.49 5.27 3.22
N LEU A 68 -1.21 6.12 2.23
CA LEU A 68 -1.28 5.74 0.82
C LEU A 68 0.05 5.09 0.41
N ALA A 69 0.01 3.82 0.00
CA ALA A 69 1.17 3.06 -0.45
C ALA A 69 1.01 2.56 -1.89
N SER A 70 2.09 2.02 -2.47
CA SER A 70 2.09 1.40 -3.80
C SER A 70 1.13 0.21 -3.84
N SER A 71 0.24 0.19 -4.82
CA SER A 71 -0.76 -0.88 -4.97
C SER A 71 -0.25 -2.01 -5.87
N PHE A 72 -0.17 -3.21 -5.30
CA PHE A 72 0.26 -4.41 -6.01
C PHE A 72 -0.69 -4.86 -7.12
N ALA A 73 -1.96 -4.40 -7.10
CA ALA A 73 -2.90 -4.64 -8.18
C ALA A 73 -2.43 -4.03 -9.51
N TYR A 74 -1.56 -3.01 -9.45
CA TYR A 74 -1.01 -2.35 -10.63
C TYR A 74 0.34 -2.89 -11.08
N THR A 75 0.97 -3.81 -10.34
CA THR A 75 2.33 -4.29 -10.67
C THR A 75 2.39 -4.91 -12.06
N ALA A 76 1.53 -5.90 -12.36
CA ALA A 76 1.49 -6.57 -13.66
C ALA A 76 1.23 -5.62 -14.84
N PRO A 77 0.18 -4.76 -14.82
CA PRO A 77 -0.07 -3.85 -15.93
C PRO A 77 1.02 -2.79 -16.08
N ILE A 78 1.63 -2.29 -14.99
CA ILE A 78 2.76 -1.34 -15.09
C ILE A 78 3.96 -2.03 -15.75
N MET A 79 4.31 -3.26 -15.34
CA MET A 79 5.42 -4.00 -15.95
C MET A 79 5.24 -4.14 -17.46
N VAL A 80 4.08 -4.61 -17.91
CA VAL A 80 3.76 -4.73 -19.34
C VAL A 80 3.83 -3.37 -20.02
N ALA A 81 3.28 -2.33 -19.40
CA ALA A 81 3.27 -1.00 -19.99
C ALA A 81 4.66 -0.40 -20.13
N THR A 82 5.51 -0.54 -19.12
CA THR A 82 6.90 -0.08 -19.17
C THR A 82 7.72 -0.80 -20.23
N GLN A 83 7.48 -2.09 -20.45
CA GLN A 83 8.17 -2.87 -21.47
C GLN A 83 7.68 -2.55 -22.89
N THR A 84 6.39 -2.25 -23.04
CA THR A 84 5.76 -2.06 -24.36
C THR A 84 5.83 -0.62 -24.84
N TRP A 85 5.59 0.35 -23.96
CA TRP A 85 5.46 1.78 -24.30
C TRP A 85 6.48 2.69 -23.60
N GLY A 86 7.32 2.13 -22.74
CA GLY A 86 8.32 2.88 -21.98
C GLY A 86 7.74 3.61 -20.77
N ILE A 87 8.63 4.06 -19.89
CA ILE A 87 8.28 4.73 -18.63
C ILE A 87 7.43 6.00 -18.83
N PRO A 88 7.73 6.92 -19.78
CA PRO A 88 6.94 8.15 -19.93
C PRO A 88 5.47 7.89 -20.26
N ALA A 89 5.19 6.94 -21.17
CA ALA A 89 3.84 6.57 -21.53
C ALA A 89 3.10 5.90 -20.36
N THR A 90 3.79 5.02 -19.62
CA THR A 90 3.23 4.38 -18.43
C THR A 90 2.86 5.39 -17.34
N LEU A 91 3.70 6.39 -17.08
CA LEU A 91 3.39 7.47 -16.14
C LEU A 91 2.16 8.27 -16.58
N GLY A 92 2.03 8.58 -17.88
CA GLY A 92 0.82 9.18 -18.43
C GLY A 92 -0.43 8.32 -18.24
N GLY A 93 -0.30 7.00 -18.44
CA GLY A 93 -1.36 6.03 -18.17
C GLY A 93 -1.77 5.97 -16.69
N LEU A 94 -0.81 6.07 -15.77
CA LEU A 94 -1.08 6.13 -14.32
C LEU A 94 -1.82 7.41 -13.94
N VAL A 95 -1.47 8.55 -14.53
CA VAL A 95 -2.23 9.81 -14.35
C VAL A 95 -3.66 9.64 -14.87
N ALA A 96 -3.85 9.04 -16.05
CA ALA A 96 -5.19 8.77 -16.59
C ALA A 96 -6.00 7.82 -15.68
N ALA A 97 -5.38 6.78 -15.12
CA ALA A 97 -6.02 5.91 -14.14
C ALA A 97 -6.46 6.68 -12.87
N GLY A 98 -5.64 7.62 -12.40
CA GLY A 98 -6.01 8.53 -11.31
C GLY A 98 -7.23 9.39 -11.63
N VAL A 99 -7.34 9.90 -12.86
CA VAL A 99 -8.53 10.64 -13.32
C VAL A 99 -9.77 9.76 -13.33
N VAL A 100 -9.65 8.51 -13.78
CA VAL A 100 -10.76 7.53 -13.73
C VAL A 100 -11.20 7.29 -12.28
N TYR A 101 -10.27 7.17 -11.34
CA TYR A 101 -10.61 7.07 -9.91
C TYR A 101 -11.32 8.29 -9.37
N MET A 102 -10.91 9.51 -9.76
CA MET A 102 -11.64 10.73 -9.38
C MET A 102 -13.06 10.73 -9.97
N ALA A 103 -13.23 10.31 -11.22
CA ALA A 103 -14.55 10.23 -11.86
C ALA A 103 -15.47 9.23 -11.14
N ILE A 104 -14.97 8.02 -10.84
CA ILE A 104 -15.71 7.01 -10.07
C ILE A 104 -16.07 7.54 -8.67
N GLY A 105 -15.11 8.19 -7.99
CA GLY A 105 -15.34 8.85 -6.70
C GLY A 105 -16.45 9.90 -6.76
N GLY A 106 -16.50 10.71 -7.82
CA GLY A 106 -17.56 11.68 -8.08
C GLY A 106 -18.94 11.02 -8.30
N ILE A 107 -19.00 9.92 -9.05
CA ILE A 107 -20.23 9.15 -9.25
C ILE A 107 -20.76 8.61 -7.92
N ILE A 108 -19.87 8.06 -7.08
CA ILE A 108 -20.22 7.54 -5.75
C ILE A 108 -20.70 8.67 -4.84
N TYR A 109 -20.07 9.84 -4.91
CA TYR A 109 -20.50 11.02 -4.15
C TYR A 109 -21.93 11.44 -4.51
N TRP A 110 -22.28 11.44 -5.80
CA TRP A 110 -23.60 11.87 -6.25
C TRP A 110 -24.70 10.84 -6.01
N LYS A 111 -24.45 9.55 -6.32
CA LYS A 111 -25.46 8.49 -6.20
C LYS A 111 -25.58 7.89 -4.78
N GLY A 112 -24.66 8.24 -3.88
CA GLY A 112 -24.66 7.78 -2.50
C GLY A 112 -24.00 6.41 -2.29
N ARG A 113 -23.75 6.09 -1.01
CA ARG A 113 -22.90 4.96 -0.59
C ARG A 113 -23.46 3.57 -0.90
N ASN A 114 -24.76 3.45 -1.13
CA ASN A 114 -25.40 2.14 -1.40
C ASN A 114 -24.84 1.46 -2.65
N ILE A 115 -24.36 2.23 -3.63
CA ILE A 115 -23.75 1.69 -4.84
C ILE A 115 -22.50 0.85 -4.55
N ILE A 116 -21.73 1.19 -3.52
CA ILE A 116 -20.54 0.42 -3.17
C ILE A 116 -20.93 -0.99 -2.75
N GLN A 117 -22.00 -1.14 -1.95
CA GLN A 117 -22.45 -2.45 -1.49
C GLN A 117 -23.05 -3.30 -2.63
N THR A 118 -23.63 -2.65 -3.65
CA THR A 118 -24.17 -3.33 -4.83
C THR A 118 -23.08 -3.73 -5.82
N LEU A 119 -22.10 -2.86 -6.09
CA LEU A 119 -21.01 -3.14 -7.02
C LEU A 119 -19.94 -4.04 -6.41
N PHE A 120 -19.67 -3.87 -5.12
CA PHE A 120 -18.60 -4.52 -4.39
C PHE A 120 -19.14 -5.13 -3.10
N PRO A 121 -19.97 -6.18 -3.19
CA PRO A 121 -20.50 -6.84 -2.01
C PRO A 121 -19.35 -7.46 -1.19
N PRO A 122 -19.47 -7.57 0.15
CA PRO A 122 -18.40 -8.07 1.02
C PRO A 122 -17.87 -9.46 0.63
N ILE A 123 -18.75 -10.31 0.08
CA ILE A 123 -18.42 -11.65 -0.42
C ILE A 123 -17.44 -11.63 -1.60
N VAL A 124 -17.31 -10.51 -2.30
CA VAL A 124 -16.36 -10.33 -3.42
C VAL A 124 -15.12 -9.55 -2.96
N VAL A 125 -15.30 -8.49 -2.17
CA VAL A 125 -14.20 -7.63 -1.73
C VAL A 125 -13.18 -8.39 -0.89
N GLY A 126 -13.64 -9.20 0.08
CA GLY A 126 -12.75 -9.98 0.94
C GLY A 126 -11.85 -10.93 0.14
N PRO A 127 -12.41 -11.82 -0.71
CA PRO A 127 -11.61 -12.69 -1.57
C PRO A 127 -10.66 -11.95 -2.51
N ILE A 128 -11.07 -10.83 -3.12
CA ILE A 128 -10.17 -10.04 -3.99
C ILE A 128 -8.95 -9.55 -3.20
N ILE A 129 -9.15 -9.01 -1.99
CA ILE A 129 -8.05 -8.53 -1.15
C ILE A 129 -7.14 -9.71 -0.75
N MET A 130 -7.71 -10.87 -0.41
CA MET A 130 -6.92 -12.07 -0.09
C MET A 130 -6.09 -12.55 -1.29
N VAL A 131 -6.67 -12.59 -2.48
CA VAL A 131 -5.96 -12.99 -3.70
C VAL A 131 -4.82 -12.03 -4.03
N ILE A 132 -5.04 -10.71 -3.91
CA ILE A 132 -3.98 -9.72 -4.09
C ILE A 132 -2.82 -9.97 -3.11
N GLY A 133 -3.12 -10.29 -1.85
CA GLY A 133 -2.10 -10.66 -0.86
C GLY A 133 -1.36 -11.97 -1.21
N LEU A 134 -2.09 -13.01 -1.61
CA LEU A 134 -1.53 -14.32 -1.95
C LEU A 134 -0.64 -14.27 -3.20
N MET A 135 -0.96 -13.43 -4.17
CA MET A 135 -0.13 -13.22 -5.37
C MET A 135 1.28 -12.68 -5.03
N LEU A 136 1.49 -12.15 -3.83
CA LEU A 136 2.75 -11.56 -3.40
C LEU A 136 3.64 -12.52 -2.60
N VAL A 137 3.13 -13.69 -2.24
CA VAL A 137 3.91 -14.72 -1.53
C VAL A 137 5.22 -15.05 -2.25
N PRO A 138 5.27 -15.23 -3.59
CA PRO A 138 6.54 -15.53 -4.27
C PRO A 138 7.58 -14.41 -4.11
N VAL A 139 7.14 -13.15 -4.18
CA VAL A 139 8.00 -11.98 -4.01
C VAL A 139 8.53 -11.93 -2.58
N ALA A 140 7.65 -12.06 -1.58
CA ALA A 140 8.02 -12.05 -0.16
C ALA A 140 9.03 -13.18 0.17
N VAL A 141 8.80 -14.40 -0.34
CA VAL A 141 9.72 -15.53 -0.15
C VAL A 141 11.07 -15.26 -0.83
N SER A 142 11.08 -14.68 -2.03
CA SER A 142 12.33 -14.34 -2.72
C SER A 142 13.17 -13.31 -1.94
N MET A 143 12.51 -12.33 -1.32
CA MET A 143 13.15 -11.31 -0.49
C MET A 143 13.65 -11.90 0.84
N ALA A 144 12.85 -12.75 1.49
CA ALA A 144 13.23 -13.43 2.72
C ALA A 144 14.45 -14.36 2.52
N LEU A 145 14.55 -15.00 1.36
CA LEU A 145 15.69 -15.86 1.01
C LEU A 145 16.93 -15.09 0.51
N GLY A 146 16.86 -13.76 0.40
CA GLY A 146 17.96 -12.93 -0.11
C GLY A 146 18.22 -13.08 -1.60
N LYS A 147 17.24 -13.56 -2.37
CA LYS A 147 17.34 -13.82 -3.82
C LYS A 147 16.85 -12.64 -4.69
N SER A 148 16.48 -11.52 -4.07
CA SER A 148 15.82 -10.40 -4.72
C SER A 148 16.75 -9.45 -5.50
N ASN A 149 18.07 -9.61 -5.43
CA ASN A 149 19.04 -8.80 -6.16
C ASN A 149 20.20 -9.63 -6.73
N PRO A 150 20.76 -9.27 -7.90
CA PRO A 150 21.90 -9.98 -8.50
C PRO A 150 23.17 -9.89 -7.64
N VAL A 151 23.28 -8.85 -6.80
CA VAL A 151 24.26 -8.79 -5.72
C VAL A 151 23.63 -9.43 -4.50
N HIS A 152 24.09 -10.62 -4.10
CA HIS A 152 23.62 -11.30 -2.89
C HIS A 152 24.07 -10.50 -1.65
N LEU A 153 23.35 -9.43 -1.32
CA LEU A 153 23.72 -8.48 -0.26
C LEU A 153 23.47 -9.05 1.14
N ILE A 154 22.60 -10.06 1.28
CA ILE A 154 22.23 -10.65 2.57
C ILE A 154 22.34 -12.18 2.47
N PRO A 155 23.13 -12.83 3.35
CA PRO A 155 23.18 -14.29 3.42
C PRO A 155 21.79 -14.88 3.68
N GLN A 156 21.42 -15.92 2.94
CA GLN A 156 20.10 -16.56 3.01
C GLN A 156 19.69 -16.94 4.45
N LYS A 157 20.64 -17.42 5.27
CA LYS A 157 20.39 -17.76 6.68
C LYS A 157 19.96 -16.55 7.51
N VAL A 158 20.57 -15.39 7.27
CA VAL A 158 20.28 -14.14 7.99
C VAL A 158 18.92 -13.59 7.56
N GLY A 159 18.65 -13.55 6.25
CA GLY A 159 17.35 -13.10 5.72
C GLY A 159 16.19 -13.94 6.24
N LEU A 160 16.34 -15.27 6.23
CA LEU A 160 15.33 -16.18 6.74
C LEU A 160 15.10 -16.01 8.25
N LEU A 161 16.17 -15.82 9.02
CA LEU A 161 16.08 -15.61 10.46
C LEU A 161 15.33 -14.30 10.79
N ILE A 162 15.63 -13.21 10.08
CA ILE A 162 14.90 -11.94 10.24
C ILE A 162 13.41 -12.12 9.88
N ALA A 163 13.11 -12.80 8.77
CA ALA A 163 11.73 -13.03 8.34
C ALA A 163 10.93 -13.87 9.35
N VAL A 164 11.51 -14.95 9.88
CA VAL A 164 10.85 -15.82 10.88
C VAL A 164 10.62 -15.07 12.19
N ILE A 165 11.61 -14.30 12.67
CA ILE A 165 11.45 -13.48 13.88
C ILE A 165 10.36 -12.42 13.68
N SER A 166 10.35 -11.74 12.53
CA SER A 166 9.32 -10.75 12.21
C SER A 166 7.92 -11.36 12.11
N LEU A 167 7.80 -12.56 11.54
CA LEU A 167 6.53 -13.27 11.44
C LEU A 167 6.05 -13.72 12.83
N ALA A 168 6.93 -14.31 13.63
CA ALA A 168 6.61 -14.78 14.98
C ALA A 168 6.18 -13.62 15.88
N THR A 169 6.92 -12.50 15.88
CA THR A 169 6.57 -11.29 16.63
C THR A 169 5.21 -10.76 16.21
N THR A 170 4.92 -10.67 14.90
CA THR A 170 3.63 -10.23 14.39
C THR A 170 2.49 -11.12 14.88
N ILE A 171 2.63 -12.44 14.74
CA ILE A 171 1.61 -13.41 15.19
C ILE A 171 1.37 -13.29 16.70
N LEU A 172 2.43 -13.22 17.50
CA LEU A 172 2.31 -13.07 18.95
C LEU A 172 1.59 -11.77 19.34
N THR A 173 1.94 -10.65 18.71
CA THR A 173 1.26 -9.35 18.98
C THR A 173 -0.20 -9.33 18.54
N PHE A 174 -0.60 -10.13 17.55
CA PHE A 174 -1.99 -10.22 17.11
C PHE A 174 -2.84 -11.17 17.98
N LEU A 175 -2.20 -12.12 18.67
CA LEU A 175 -2.88 -13.10 19.53
C LEU A 175 -3.03 -12.65 20.99
N LEU A 176 -2.23 -11.67 21.44
CA LEU A 176 -2.28 -11.04 22.76
C LEU A 176 -3.24 -9.85 22.77
#